data_AF-A0A7Y5SU37-F1
#
_entry.id   AF-A0A7Y5SU37-F1
#
_cell.length_a   1.000
_cell.length_b   1.000
_cell.length_c   1.000
_cell.angle_alpha   90.00
_cell.angle_beta   90.00
_cell.angle_gamma   90.00
#
_symmetry.space_group_name_H-M   'P 1'
#
loop_
_entity.id
_entity.type
_entity.pdbx_description
1 polymer ?
#
loop_
_entity_poly.entity_id
_entity_poly.type
_entity_poly.pdbx_seq_one_letter_code
_entity_poly.pdbx_strand_id
1 'polypeptide(L)'
;MRHMLRTVFVTGMALAASAGSAATAWAQDGSQIGLVEITGSPEERPHPLAWLMGQGENPTLRTLVESIGRAGDDATLSGLVIRLKDATLSMTQVEELGAAIRKARAGGKKVHIFTEAAGPGELALGSFADEMMVQAGGGVSFPGLHMEEMFLADTLKWAGLKAELVQVGAYKGANEQFTRSEPSPQWNQNIEQLLDSLYANLRSPILKGRKMSDAALDAAMNDAWMADAGDAVTLGLLDAEVDLAGLTAHLAKAHAGKVIWRKDVIKADGGEFKPDMTNPFAMMAVLSKEPPKKATRPSLAVLHINGAIVDGESQEGGLLGGSSVGSRTIRNAIEDIMGDEQIRGVVVRIDSPGGSAIASEVIWQGLERLKAKKPVWVSVGSMAASGGYYIAVGGDKIYVNPSSIVGSIGVVGGKISMDGLYEKLKVKVVSRDRGPRAGLFRSTGAWSPEEEAMVRGKMTSTYELFTSRVAQGRKGIDLSKTAEGRLFTGDKAITLGMADAVGGLENALGDLAREVGLSSYDVLDYPGPKSIGEMIEDMLGQFVIAPSVDSSTGVTSLSHAARELLGDQAWSQIQRSWSGFLELREQRVILMSPRVLIVK
;
A
#
# COMPACT_ATOMS: atom_id res chain seq x y z
N MET A 1 -17.41 -53.78 -64.86
CA MET A 1 -18.22 -55.01 -64.71
C MET A 1 -17.68 -55.83 -63.55
N ARG A 2 -18.53 -56.24 -62.57
CA ARG A 2 -18.29 -57.25 -61.50
C ARG A 2 -17.11 -56.93 -60.53
N HIS A 3 -17.22 -56.95 -59.20
CA HIS A 3 -17.61 -58.02 -58.25
C HIS A 3 -16.70 -59.26 -58.37
N MET A 4 -16.11 -59.84 -57.31
CA MET A 4 -16.33 -59.79 -55.84
C MET A 4 -14.97 -59.91 -55.08
N LEU A 5 -14.80 -59.40 -53.83
CA LEU A 5 -14.93 -60.13 -52.53
C LEU A 5 -14.38 -61.58 -52.55
N ARG A 6 -13.57 -62.12 -51.62
CA ARG A 6 -13.32 -61.99 -50.14
C ARG A 6 -12.00 -62.78 -49.84
N THR A 7 -11.22 -62.75 -48.75
CA THR A 7 -10.90 -61.97 -47.51
C THR A 7 -9.53 -62.55 -46.98
N VAL A 8 -8.90 -62.34 -45.81
CA VAL A 8 -9.15 -61.78 -44.45
C VAL A 8 -7.83 -61.19 -43.90
N PHE A 9 -7.83 -60.00 -43.28
CA PHE A 9 -6.91 -59.51 -42.21
C PHE A 9 -7.31 -58.05 -41.90
N VAL A 10 -8.21 -57.73 -40.96
CA VAL A 10 -8.07 -57.74 -39.49
C VAL A 10 -7.13 -56.63 -38.96
N THR A 11 -7.78 -55.49 -38.63
CA THR A 11 -7.35 -54.39 -37.72
C THR A 11 -5.94 -53.80 -37.85
N GLY A 12 -5.88 -52.60 -38.44
CA GLY A 12 -4.83 -51.59 -38.21
C GLY A 12 -5.41 -50.18 -38.33
N MET A 13 -5.15 -49.32 -37.33
CA MET A 13 -5.66 -47.93 -37.10
C MET A 13 -6.81 -47.77 -36.09
N ALA A 14 -6.50 -47.94 -34.80
CA ALA A 14 -7.30 -47.43 -33.68
C ALA A 14 -6.47 -47.29 -32.39
N LEU A 15 -5.46 -46.42 -32.35
CA LEU A 15 -4.75 -46.03 -31.12
C LEU A 15 -3.93 -44.73 -31.33
N ALA A 16 -4.62 -43.60 -31.46
CA ALA A 16 -3.99 -42.27 -31.42
C ALA A 16 -3.74 -41.85 -29.95
N ALA A 17 -2.77 -42.50 -29.30
CA ALA A 17 -2.43 -42.26 -27.90
C ALA A 17 -1.19 -41.37 -27.76
N SER A 18 -1.39 -40.19 -27.15
CA SER A 18 -0.43 -39.44 -26.32
C SER A 18 1.07 -39.77 -26.49
N ALA A 19 1.69 -39.26 -27.55
CA ALA A 19 3.13 -39.03 -27.58
C ALA A 19 3.37 -37.55 -27.22
N GLY A 20 3.63 -37.27 -25.93
CA GLY A 20 3.97 -35.92 -25.50
C GLY A 20 5.28 -35.47 -26.14
N SER A 21 5.30 -34.26 -26.72
CA SER A 21 6.51 -33.67 -27.30
C SER A 21 7.48 -33.25 -26.20
N ALA A 22 8.18 -34.22 -25.62
CA ALA A 22 9.35 -33.99 -24.80
C ALA A 22 10.44 -33.38 -25.68
N ALA A 23 10.44 -32.05 -25.80
CA ALA A 23 11.52 -31.31 -26.40
C ALA A 23 12.78 -31.64 -25.58
N THR A 24 13.75 -32.31 -26.21
CA THR A 24 14.98 -32.73 -25.55
C THR A 24 15.81 -31.49 -25.25
N ALA A 25 15.56 -30.88 -24.10
CA ALA A 25 16.31 -29.74 -23.62
C ALA A 25 17.77 -30.16 -23.50
N TRP A 26 18.64 -29.53 -24.30
CA TRP A 26 20.07 -29.67 -24.14
C TRP A 26 20.40 -29.12 -22.76
N ALA A 27 20.85 -29.99 -21.85
CA ALA A 27 21.13 -29.60 -20.47
C ALA A 27 22.18 -28.50 -20.46
N GLN A 28 21.77 -27.28 -20.08
CA GLN A 28 22.69 -26.22 -19.72
C GLN A 28 23.51 -26.73 -18.54
N ASP A 29 24.83 -26.80 -18.69
CA ASP A 29 25.73 -27.30 -17.64
C ASP A 29 25.83 -26.26 -16.50
N GLY A 30 24.87 -26.34 -15.59
CA GLY A 30 24.75 -25.51 -14.40
C GLY A 30 23.31 -25.34 -13.89
N SER A 31 23.20 -25.26 -12.58
CA SER A 31 21.97 -25.01 -11.82
C SER A 31 21.48 -23.57 -12.08
N GLN A 32 20.32 -23.43 -12.72
CA GLN A 32 19.70 -22.13 -12.99
C GLN A 32 19.12 -21.58 -11.68
N ILE A 33 19.60 -20.42 -11.24
CA ILE A 33 19.16 -19.76 -10.00
C ILE A 33 18.53 -18.41 -10.35
N GLY A 34 17.26 -18.26 -10.00
CA GLY A 34 16.56 -16.99 -10.16
C GLY A 34 16.99 -15.98 -9.11
N LEU A 35 17.27 -14.75 -9.52
CA LEU A 35 17.56 -13.63 -8.62
C LEU A 35 16.36 -12.68 -8.58
N VAL A 36 15.90 -12.37 -7.38
CA VAL A 36 14.91 -11.35 -7.05
C VAL A 36 15.61 -10.34 -6.14
N GLU A 37 15.84 -9.12 -6.60
CA GLU A 37 16.39 -8.04 -5.76
C GLU A 37 15.21 -7.17 -5.28
N ILE A 38 15.09 -6.96 -3.97
CA ILE A 38 14.09 -6.08 -3.34
C ILE A 38 14.85 -4.88 -2.79
N THR A 39 14.48 -3.67 -3.20
CA THR A 39 15.13 -2.40 -2.77
C THR A 39 14.09 -1.44 -2.19
N GLY A 40 14.41 -0.79 -1.06
CA GLY A 40 13.48 0.11 -0.38
C GLY A 40 12.22 -0.60 0.13
N SER A 41 11.11 0.14 0.21
CA SER A 41 9.79 -0.45 0.54
C SER A 41 8.99 -0.71 -0.74
N PRO A 42 8.50 -1.94 -0.99
CA PRO A 42 7.67 -2.24 -2.16
C PRO A 42 6.34 -1.47 -2.15
N GLU A 43 6.05 -0.76 -3.23
CA GLU A 43 4.78 -0.02 -3.35
C GLU A 43 3.59 -0.97 -3.54
N GLU A 44 2.44 -0.62 -2.96
CA GLU A 44 1.17 -1.35 -3.14
C GLU A 44 0.58 -1.22 -4.56
N ARG A 45 0.95 -0.16 -5.27
CA ARG A 45 0.43 0.24 -6.58
C ARG A 45 1.60 0.68 -7.47
N PRO A 46 1.55 0.48 -8.80
CA PRO A 46 2.54 1.06 -9.71
C PRO A 46 2.60 2.60 -9.64
N HIS A 47 3.81 3.15 -9.62
CA HIS A 47 4.10 4.58 -9.79
C HIS A 47 3.35 5.17 -11.00
N PRO A 48 2.81 6.42 -10.96
CA PRO A 48 1.89 6.95 -11.97
C PRO A 48 2.35 6.88 -13.44
N LEU A 49 3.67 6.89 -13.71
CA LEU A 49 4.25 6.80 -15.06
C LEU A 49 4.67 5.38 -15.49
N ALA A 50 4.39 4.34 -14.69
CA ALA A 50 4.81 2.96 -14.99
C ALA A 50 4.23 2.41 -16.30
N TRP A 51 3.04 2.87 -16.70
CA TRP A 51 2.41 2.54 -18.00
C TRP A 51 3.21 3.06 -19.21
N LEU A 52 4.06 4.07 -19.00
CA LEU A 52 4.85 4.72 -20.04
C LEU A 52 6.30 4.25 -20.03
N MET A 53 6.92 4.09 -18.85
CA MET A 53 8.35 3.82 -18.69
C MET A 53 8.68 2.37 -18.28
N GLY A 54 7.66 1.57 -17.93
CA GLY A 54 7.83 0.31 -17.20
C GLY A 54 7.91 0.55 -15.68
N GLN A 55 7.94 -0.54 -14.90
CA GLN A 55 7.99 -0.48 -13.43
C GLN A 55 9.33 0.06 -12.86
N GLY A 56 10.39 0.12 -13.67
CA GLY A 56 11.73 0.53 -13.22
C GLY A 56 12.36 -0.49 -12.26
N GLU A 57 13.22 -0.01 -11.35
CA GLU A 57 13.93 -0.85 -10.38
C GLU A 57 13.11 -1.18 -9.11
N ASN A 58 11.96 -0.53 -8.90
CA ASN A 58 11.11 -0.67 -7.72
C ASN A 58 9.78 -1.37 -8.08
N PRO A 59 9.73 -2.72 -8.14
CA PRO A 59 8.50 -3.45 -8.42
C PRO A 59 7.50 -3.37 -7.26
N THR A 60 6.21 -3.43 -7.59
CA THR A 60 5.15 -3.49 -6.57
C THR A 60 5.22 -4.78 -5.74
N LEU A 61 4.63 -4.76 -4.53
CA LEU A 61 4.47 -5.98 -3.71
C LEU A 61 3.79 -7.11 -4.50
N ARG A 62 2.73 -6.79 -5.26
CA ARG A 62 2.04 -7.74 -6.13
C ARG A 62 3.00 -8.36 -7.15
N THR A 63 3.78 -7.53 -7.86
CA THR A 63 4.76 -7.99 -8.85
C THR A 63 5.82 -8.91 -8.23
N LEU A 64 6.28 -8.64 -7.00
CA LEU A 64 7.23 -9.49 -6.27
C LEU A 64 6.61 -10.84 -5.88
N VAL A 65 5.44 -10.81 -5.22
CA VAL A 65 4.68 -12.00 -4.78
C VAL A 65 4.35 -12.90 -5.98
N GLU A 66 3.85 -12.32 -7.08
CA GLU A 66 3.60 -13.03 -8.32
C GLU A 66 4.89 -13.62 -8.91
N SER A 67 5.99 -12.87 -8.96
CA SER A 67 7.23 -13.34 -9.62
C SER A 67 7.90 -14.48 -8.86
N ILE A 68 7.94 -14.41 -7.51
CA ILE A 68 8.38 -15.53 -6.66
C ILE A 68 7.44 -16.73 -6.84
N GLY A 69 6.12 -16.48 -6.84
CA GLY A 69 5.10 -17.52 -7.04
C GLY A 69 5.18 -18.21 -8.41
N ARG A 70 5.48 -17.47 -9.49
CA ARG A 70 5.68 -17.97 -10.85
C ARG A 70 7.00 -18.75 -10.98
N ALA A 71 8.07 -18.29 -10.34
CA ALA A 71 9.35 -19.00 -10.32
C ALA A 71 9.30 -20.33 -9.55
N GLY A 72 8.34 -20.49 -8.64
CA GLY A 72 7.97 -21.79 -8.07
C GLY A 72 7.53 -22.82 -9.10
N ASP A 73 6.81 -22.38 -10.14
CA ASP A 73 6.24 -23.25 -11.18
C ASP A 73 7.20 -23.41 -12.40
N ASP A 74 8.25 -22.58 -12.51
CA ASP A 74 9.21 -22.62 -13.63
C ASP A 74 10.15 -23.84 -13.52
N ALA A 75 9.89 -24.86 -14.33
CA ALA A 75 10.71 -26.08 -14.39
C ALA A 75 12.17 -25.86 -14.85
N THR A 76 12.53 -24.69 -15.40
CA THR A 76 13.92 -24.37 -15.75
C THR A 76 14.74 -23.93 -14.55
N LEU A 77 14.11 -23.45 -13.47
CA LEU A 77 14.80 -22.97 -12.26
C LEU A 77 14.98 -24.10 -11.23
N SER A 78 16.18 -24.16 -10.64
CA SER A 78 16.54 -25.08 -9.55
C SER A 78 16.41 -24.44 -8.16
N GLY A 79 16.46 -23.11 -8.09
CA GLY A 79 16.32 -22.36 -6.85
C GLY A 79 16.13 -20.87 -7.09
N LEU A 80 15.92 -20.16 -5.99
CA LEU A 80 15.75 -18.70 -5.92
C LEU A 80 16.70 -18.10 -4.89
N VAL A 81 17.22 -16.92 -5.19
CA VAL A 81 17.85 -16.01 -4.24
C VAL A 81 17.01 -14.74 -4.20
N ILE A 82 16.48 -14.40 -3.03
CA ILE A 82 15.84 -13.11 -2.77
C ILE A 82 16.88 -12.28 -2.01
N ARG A 83 17.41 -11.23 -2.66
CA ARG A 83 18.32 -10.29 -2.04
C ARG A 83 17.55 -9.08 -1.52
N LEU A 84 17.68 -8.82 -0.23
CA LEU A 84 17.14 -7.63 0.43
C LEU A 84 18.27 -6.59 0.44
N LYS A 85 18.16 -5.57 -0.41
CA LYS A 85 19.18 -4.54 -0.61
C LYS A 85 18.58 -3.22 -0.14
N ASP A 86 18.91 -2.80 1.08
CA ASP A 86 18.27 -1.64 1.72
C ASP A 86 16.72 -1.76 1.76
N ALA A 87 16.22 -3.00 1.90
CA ALA A 87 14.79 -3.27 1.91
C ALA A 87 14.13 -2.77 3.21
N THR A 88 12.86 -2.37 3.15
CA THR A 88 12.07 -1.98 4.33
C THR A 88 10.68 -2.56 4.19
N LEU A 89 10.43 -3.67 4.90
CA LEU A 89 9.21 -4.46 4.78
C LEU A 89 8.34 -4.32 6.04
N SER A 90 7.04 -4.10 5.85
CA SER A 90 6.07 -4.28 6.94
C SER A 90 5.87 -5.77 7.23
N MET A 91 5.39 -6.12 8.44
CA MET A 91 5.11 -7.52 8.78
C MET A 91 4.08 -8.17 7.85
N THR A 92 3.14 -7.41 7.30
CA THR A 92 2.16 -7.92 6.33
C THR A 92 2.78 -8.16 4.96
N GLN A 93 3.75 -7.33 4.53
CA GLN A 93 4.57 -7.60 3.34
C GLN A 93 5.45 -8.85 3.53
N VAL A 94 6.04 -9.03 4.72
CA VAL A 94 6.77 -10.26 5.09
C VAL A 94 5.86 -11.50 5.06
N GLU A 95 4.61 -11.37 5.50
CA GLU A 95 3.62 -12.45 5.46
C GLU A 95 3.20 -12.82 4.03
N GLU A 96 2.98 -11.85 3.14
CA GLU A 96 2.66 -12.09 1.71
C GLU A 96 3.85 -12.64 0.91
N LEU A 97 5.05 -12.05 1.06
CA LEU A 97 6.29 -12.57 0.45
C LEU A 97 6.62 -13.96 0.99
N GLY A 98 6.45 -14.18 2.29
CA GLY A 98 6.63 -15.48 2.93
C GLY A 98 5.66 -16.55 2.43
N ALA A 99 4.41 -16.19 2.11
CA ALA A 99 3.47 -17.09 1.44
C ALA A 99 3.95 -17.46 0.02
N ALA A 100 4.46 -16.49 -0.75
CA ALA A 100 5.05 -16.76 -2.07
C ALA A 100 6.29 -17.67 -1.98
N ILE A 101 7.17 -17.44 -1.01
CA ILE A 101 8.34 -18.31 -0.73
C ILE A 101 7.89 -19.74 -0.42
N ARG A 102 6.87 -19.93 0.43
CA ARG A 102 6.31 -21.26 0.72
C ARG A 102 5.76 -21.94 -0.54
N LYS A 103 5.09 -21.20 -1.44
CA LYS A 103 4.67 -21.75 -2.75
C LYS A 103 5.87 -22.19 -3.59
N ALA A 104 6.92 -21.36 -3.68
CA ALA A 104 8.11 -21.70 -4.45
C ALA A 104 8.83 -22.97 -3.90
N ARG A 105 8.91 -23.10 -2.58
CA ARG A 105 9.45 -24.30 -1.92
C ARG A 105 8.57 -25.54 -2.15
N ALA A 106 7.25 -25.40 -2.15
CA ALA A 106 6.33 -26.47 -2.53
C ALA A 106 6.47 -26.90 -4.01
N GLY A 107 6.87 -25.98 -4.90
CA GLY A 107 7.31 -26.25 -6.28
C GLY A 107 8.70 -26.89 -6.40
N GLY A 108 9.32 -27.28 -5.28
CA GLY A 108 10.62 -27.95 -5.23
C GLY A 108 11.83 -27.03 -5.39
N LYS A 109 11.66 -25.69 -5.35
CA LYS A 109 12.78 -24.75 -5.41
C LYS A 109 13.42 -24.63 -4.03
N LYS A 110 14.75 -24.69 -3.94
CA LYS A 110 15.45 -24.15 -2.76
C LYS A 110 15.36 -22.62 -2.82
N VAL A 111 14.88 -21.98 -1.75
CA VAL A 111 14.82 -20.52 -1.65
C VAL A 111 15.82 -20.04 -0.62
N HIS A 112 16.65 -19.08 -1.02
CA HIS A 112 17.69 -18.47 -0.21
C HIS A 112 17.38 -16.98 -0.02
N ILE A 113 17.56 -16.45 1.18
CA ILE A 113 17.60 -14.99 1.44
C ILE A 113 19.05 -14.56 1.59
N PHE A 114 19.40 -13.40 1.04
CA PHE A 114 20.65 -12.68 1.34
C PHE A 114 20.35 -11.22 1.72
N THR A 115 21.05 -10.68 2.71
CA THR A 115 20.97 -9.26 3.09
C THR A 115 22.29 -8.76 3.65
N GLU A 116 22.59 -7.47 3.47
CA GLU A 116 23.79 -6.84 4.05
C GLU A 116 23.69 -6.64 5.58
N ALA A 117 22.48 -6.56 6.13
CA ALA A 117 22.18 -6.53 7.58
C ALA A 117 20.77 -7.11 7.85
N ALA A 118 20.48 -7.60 9.05
CA ALA A 118 19.19 -8.22 9.37
C ALA A 118 18.52 -7.62 10.63
N GLY A 119 17.30 -7.12 10.47
CA GLY A 119 16.40 -6.74 11.54
C GLY A 119 15.26 -7.77 11.76
N PRO A 120 14.22 -7.39 12.53
CA PRO A 120 13.09 -8.27 12.81
C PRO A 120 12.35 -8.77 11.56
N GLY A 121 12.20 -7.92 10.53
CA GLY A 121 11.52 -8.27 9.28
C GLY A 121 12.31 -9.26 8.43
N GLU A 122 13.63 -9.08 8.36
CA GLU A 122 14.56 -9.91 7.58
C GLU A 122 14.70 -11.29 8.21
N LEU A 123 14.79 -11.36 9.55
CA LEU A 123 14.79 -12.62 10.30
C LEU A 123 13.45 -13.37 10.17
N ALA A 124 12.34 -12.64 10.25
CA ALA A 124 11.01 -13.21 10.04
C ALA A 124 10.87 -13.77 8.61
N LEU A 125 11.23 -13.00 7.57
CA LEU A 125 11.15 -13.43 6.16
C LEU A 125 12.12 -14.58 5.85
N GLY A 126 13.35 -14.52 6.35
CA GLY A 126 14.35 -15.59 6.26
C GLY A 126 13.87 -16.91 6.86
N SER A 127 12.96 -16.86 7.83
CA SER A 127 12.37 -18.05 8.47
C SER A 127 11.27 -18.73 7.63
N PHE A 128 10.92 -18.18 6.45
CA PHE A 128 10.10 -18.86 5.45
C PHE A 128 10.94 -19.62 4.39
N ALA A 129 12.24 -19.31 4.29
CA ALA A 129 13.17 -19.83 3.27
C ALA A 129 13.79 -21.20 3.65
N ASP A 130 14.65 -21.74 2.78
CA ASP A 130 15.51 -22.89 3.09
C ASP A 130 16.85 -22.47 3.71
N GLU A 131 17.31 -21.26 3.42
CA GLU A 131 18.55 -20.68 3.93
C GLU A 131 18.44 -19.14 4.03
N MET A 132 18.92 -18.58 5.14
CA MET A 132 19.06 -17.15 5.39
C MET A 132 20.53 -16.83 5.62
N MET A 133 21.07 -15.97 4.76
CA MET A 133 22.44 -15.48 4.81
C MET A 133 22.46 -13.98 5.12
N VAL A 134 23.41 -13.57 5.96
CA VAL A 134 23.80 -12.16 6.13
C VAL A 134 25.24 -11.99 5.64
N GLN A 135 25.58 -10.80 5.12
CA GLN A 135 26.95 -10.40 4.83
C GLN A 135 27.88 -10.76 6.00
N ALA A 136 29.06 -11.33 5.73
CA ALA A 136 30.05 -11.63 6.76
C ALA A 136 30.47 -10.35 7.51
N GLY A 137 30.39 -10.37 8.84
CA GLY A 137 30.53 -9.19 9.71
C GLY A 137 29.41 -8.14 9.59
N GLY A 138 28.30 -8.45 8.92
CA GLY A 138 27.10 -7.61 8.84
C GLY A 138 26.31 -7.60 10.15
N GLY A 139 25.65 -6.48 10.46
CA GLY A 139 24.92 -6.30 11.71
C GLY A 139 23.60 -7.06 11.77
N VAL A 140 23.27 -7.60 12.94
CA VAL A 140 22.00 -8.26 13.24
C VAL A 140 21.40 -7.65 14.51
N SER A 141 20.13 -7.23 14.44
CA SER A 141 19.43 -6.60 15.55
C SER A 141 18.01 -7.13 15.71
N PHE A 142 17.77 -7.86 16.79
CA PHE A 142 16.46 -8.42 17.16
C PHE A 142 16.09 -8.12 18.62
N PRO A 143 15.94 -6.83 19.01
CA PRO A 143 15.63 -6.42 20.38
C PRO A 143 14.18 -6.69 20.81
N GLY A 144 13.32 -7.18 19.90
CA GLY A 144 11.89 -7.37 20.12
C GLY A 144 11.04 -6.24 19.52
N LEU A 145 9.93 -5.92 20.17
CA LEU A 145 8.98 -4.88 19.74
C LEU A 145 8.86 -3.81 20.85
N HIS A 146 9.03 -2.55 20.48
CA HIS A 146 8.89 -1.38 21.36
C HIS A 146 7.88 -0.40 20.76
N MET A 147 7.14 0.31 21.62
CA MET A 147 6.19 1.34 21.19
C MET A 147 6.04 2.41 22.28
N GLU A 148 6.01 3.67 21.88
CA GLU A 148 5.79 4.82 22.76
C GLU A 148 4.67 5.70 22.19
N GLU A 149 3.83 6.25 23.07
CA GLU A 149 2.79 7.23 22.73
C GLU A 149 3.10 8.58 23.37
N MET A 150 3.07 9.66 22.58
CA MET A 150 3.25 11.02 23.08
C MET A 150 1.92 11.64 23.53
N PHE A 151 1.78 11.95 24.81
CA PHE A 151 0.63 12.66 25.36
C PHE A 151 0.94 14.16 25.48
N LEU A 152 0.23 14.97 24.69
CA LEU A 152 0.51 16.39 24.46
C LEU A 152 -0.47 17.35 25.15
N ALA A 153 -1.46 16.87 25.93
CA ALA A 153 -2.49 17.75 26.51
C ALA A 153 -1.92 18.87 27.39
N ASP A 154 -0.91 18.59 28.23
CA ASP A 154 -0.25 19.62 29.03
C ASP A 154 0.64 20.55 28.16
N THR A 155 1.23 20.06 27.08
CA THR A 155 1.96 20.90 26.09
C THR A 155 1.01 21.84 25.33
N LEU A 156 -0.16 21.37 24.92
CA LEU A 156 -1.21 22.18 24.29
C LEU A 156 -1.72 23.24 25.27
N LYS A 157 -2.06 22.83 26.50
CA LYS A 157 -2.47 23.72 27.60
C LYS A 157 -1.39 24.77 27.92
N TRP A 158 -0.11 24.39 27.94
CA TRP A 158 1.02 25.32 28.06
C TRP A 158 1.11 26.29 26.88
N ALA A 159 0.86 25.84 25.64
CA ALA A 159 0.80 26.71 24.46
C ALA A 159 -0.42 27.66 24.49
N GLY A 160 -1.42 27.41 25.34
CA GLY A 160 -2.69 28.14 25.38
C GLY A 160 -3.74 27.60 24.40
N LEU A 161 -3.57 26.35 23.98
CA LEU A 161 -4.51 25.58 23.17
C LEU A 161 -5.37 24.67 24.06
N LYS A 162 -6.64 24.48 23.71
CA LYS A 162 -7.53 23.49 24.34
C LYS A 162 -8.08 22.54 23.28
N ALA A 163 -7.71 21.26 23.34
CA ALA A 163 -8.36 20.23 22.53
C ALA A 163 -9.78 19.98 23.05
N GLU A 164 -10.76 20.19 22.20
CA GLU A 164 -12.19 19.94 22.45
C GLU A 164 -12.64 18.84 21.48
N LEU A 165 -12.16 17.63 21.77
CA LEU A 165 -12.37 16.43 20.96
C LEU A 165 -13.28 15.46 21.72
N VAL A 166 -14.40 15.11 21.11
CA VAL A 166 -15.31 14.07 21.60
C VAL A 166 -14.89 12.73 21.00
N GLN A 167 -15.03 11.66 21.78
CA GLN A 167 -14.99 10.28 21.28
C GLN A 167 -16.30 9.56 21.59
N VAL A 168 -16.70 8.66 20.69
CA VAL A 168 -17.79 7.71 20.84
C VAL A 168 -17.22 6.31 20.56
N GLY A 169 -17.24 5.47 21.59
CA GLY A 169 -16.45 4.25 21.68
C GLY A 169 -15.47 4.32 22.85
N ALA A 170 -15.65 3.47 23.86
CA ALA A 170 -14.84 3.46 25.09
C ALA A 170 -13.33 3.22 24.89
N TYR A 171 -12.93 2.62 23.77
CA TYR A 171 -11.55 2.31 23.36
C TYR A 171 -11.10 3.18 22.17
N LYS A 172 -11.85 4.23 21.79
CA LYS A 172 -11.51 5.09 20.65
C LYS A 172 -10.49 6.17 21.03
N GLY A 173 -9.28 5.76 21.42
CA GLY A 173 -8.28 6.63 22.06
C GLY A 173 -7.50 7.60 21.15
N ALA A 174 -7.79 7.69 19.85
CA ALA A 174 -7.02 8.50 18.90
C ALA A 174 -7.03 10.03 19.15
N ASN A 175 -7.88 10.53 20.06
CA ASN A 175 -7.86 11.90 20.58
C ASN A 175 -7.11 12.03 21.92
N GLU A 176 -6.83 10.94 22.63
CA GLU A 176 -6.30 10.96 23.99
C GLU A 176 -4.90 11.56 24.07
N GLN A 177 -4.07 11.36 23.04
CA GLN A 177 -2.79 12.05 22.86
C GLN A 177 -2.91 13.58 22.84
N PHE A 178 -4.10 14.15 22.63
CA PHE A 178 -4.35 15.60 22.65
C PHE A 178 -5.22 16.05 23.84
N THR A 179 -6.00 15.16 24.46
CA THR A 179 -6.96 15.49 25.55
C THR A 179 -6.54 14.99 26.93
N ARG A 180 -5.56 14.09 27.01
CA ARG A 180 -5.04 13.50 28.26
C ARG A 180 -3.51 13.63 28.35
N SER A 181 -2.98 13.47 29.55
CA SER A 181 -1.53 13.41 29.84
C SER A 181 -1.02 11.96 30.00
N GLU A 182 -1.94 10.99 30.00
CA GLU A 182 -1.73 9.55 30.17
C GLU A 182 -2.88 8.79 29.48
N PRO A 183 -2.71 7.53 29.04
CA PRO A 183 -3.79 6.77 28.38
C PRO A 183 -4.99 6.53 29.31
N SER A 184 -6.18 6.29 28.74
CA SER A 184 -7.29 5.71 29.48
C SER A 184 -7.04 4.21 29.77
N PRO A 185 -7.59 3.64 30.85
CA PRO A 185 -7.47 2.20 31.13
C PRO A 185 -7.97 1.32 29.98
N GLN A 186 -8.95 1.80 29.22
CA GLN A 186 -9.50 1.15 28.03
C GLN A 186 -8.51 1.20 26.87
N TRP A 187 -7.99 2.39 26.53
CA TRP A 187 -6.99 2.53 25.47
C TRP A 187 -5.74 1.70 25.76
N ASN A 188 -5.18 1.83 26.98
CA ASN A 188 -4.04 1.03 27.42
C ASN A 188 -4.33 -0.47 27.28
N GLN A 189 -5.47 -0.97 27.78
CA GLN A 189 -5.82 -2.40 27.68
C GLN A 189 -5.82 -2.92 26.22
N ASN A 190 -6.34 -2.14 25.27
CA ASN A 190 -6.39 -2.60 23.89
C ASN A 190 -5.05 -2.45 23.16
N ILE A 191 -4.25 -1.44 23.50
CA ILE A 191 -2.88 -1.27 22.98
C ILE A 191 -1.96 -2.39 23.45
N GLU A 192 -1.98 -2.77 24.73
CA GLU A 192 -1.22 -3.92 25.25
C GLU A 192 -1.59 -5.21 24.50
N GLN A 193 -2.89 -5.50 24.35
CA GLN A 193 -3.38 -6.69 23.63
C GLN A 193 -3.04 -6.68 22.13
N LEU A 194 -2.94 -5.50 21.52
CA LEU A 194 -2.50 -5.33 20.14
C LEU A 194 -0.99 -5.61 20.04
N LEU A 195 -0.19 -5.08 20.96
CA LEU A 195 1.26 -5.26 21.02
C LEU A 195 1.64 -6.72 21.27
N ASP A 196 0.99 -7.39 22.24
CA ASP A 196 1.07 -8.84 22.48
C ASP A 196 0.84 -9.64 21.19
N SER A 197 -0.22 -9.30 20.45
CA SER A 197 -0.61 -10.03 19.24
C SER A 197 0.34 -9.78 18.08
N LEU A 198 0.82 -8.55 17.89
CA LEU A 198 1.84 -8.20 16.88
C LEU A 198 3.18 -8.88 17.19
N TYR A 199 3.61 -8.88 18.46
CA TYR A 199 4.84 -9.55 18.89
C TYR A 199 4.75 -11.08 18.73
N ALA A 200 3.61 -11.69 19.06
CA ALA A 200 3.37 -13.11 18.80
C ALA A 200 3.41 -13.45 17.29
N ASN A 201 2.85 -12.58 16.43
CA ASN A 201 2.87 -12.77 14.98
C ASN A 201 4.29 -12.60 14.39
N LEU A 202 5.09 -11.66 14.89
CA LEU A 202 6.53 -11.51 14.58
C LEU A 202 7.36 -12.74 14.97
N ARG A 203 7.15 -13.29 16.17
CA ARG A 203 7.86 -14.50 16.65
C ARG A 203 7.45 -15.77 15.90
N SER A 204 6.18 -15.88 15.51
CA SER A 204 5.59 -17.09 14.92
C SER A 204 6.37 -17.70 13.73
N PRO A 205 6.81 -16.93 12.71
CA PRO A 205 7.63 -17.48 11.63
C PRO A 205 9.02 -17.91 12.11
N ILE A 206 9.65 -17.16 13.01
CA ILE A 206 11.02 -17.43 13.50
C ILE A 206 11.05 -18.75 14.30
N LEU A 207 10.16 -18.90 15.29
CA LEU A 207 10.02 -20.12 16.08
C LEU A 207 9.82 -21.36 15.18
N LYS A 208 9.00 -21.24 14.13
CA LYS A 208 8.69 -22.34 13.20
C LYS A 208 9.82 -22.64 12.22
N GLY A 209 10.46 -21.62 11.65
CA GLY A 209 11.54 -21.77 10.67
C GLY A 209 12.84 -22.26 11.30
N ARG A 210 13.27 -21.61 12.39
CA ARG A 210 14.47 -21.96 13.17
C ARG A 210 14.27 -23.12 14.13
N LYS A 211 13.03 -23.58 14.32
CA LYS A 211 12.64 -24.69 15.22
C LYS A 211 13.00 -24.41 16.69
N MET A 212 13.00 -23.14 17.07
CA MET A 212 13.30 -22.66 18.42
C MET A 212 12.06 -22.79 19.31
N SER A 213 12.28 -23.03 20.60
CA SER A 213 11.27 -22.77 21.63
C SER A 213 11.28 -21.29 22.00
N ASP A 214 10.20 -20.79 22.62
CA ASP A 214 10.15 -19.41 23.11
C ASP A 214 11.35 -19.06 23.99
N ALA A 215 11.67 -19.90 24.98
CA ALA A 215 12.83 -19.68 25.86
C ALA A 215 14.19 -19.68 25.12
N ALA A 216 14.31 -20.38 23.99
CA ALA A 216 15.52 -20.32 23.15
C ALA A 216 15.58 -19.04 22.31
N LEU A 217 14.43 -18.56 21.81
CA LEU A 217 14.34 -17.29 21.10
C LEU A 217 14.55 -16.11 22.06
N ASP A 218 13.99 -16.17 23.27
CA ASP A 218 14.18 -15.16 24.33
C ASP A 218 15.65 -15.09 24.77
N ALA A 219 16.31 -16.24 24.91
CA ALA A 219 17.75 -16.30 25.16
C ALA A 219 18.54 -15.63 24.02
N ALA A 220 18.25 -15.98 22.76
CA ALA A 220 18.91 -15.38 21.61
C ALA A 220 18.67 -13.86 21.51
N MET A 221 17.48 -13.36 21.87
CA MET A 221 17.16 -11.93 21.85
C MET A 221 17.97 -11.10 22.86
N ASN A 222 18.36 -11.68 24.01
CA ASN A 222 19.18 -10.96 25.00
C ASN A 222 20.58 -10.60 24.47
N ASP A 223 21.11 -11.40 23.55
CA ASP A 223 22.42 -11.17 22.91
C ASP A 223 22.25 -10.47 21.55
N ALA A 224 21.23 -10.87 20.76
CA ALA A 224 21.00 -10.41 19.39
C ALA A 224 20.45 -8.98 19.23
N TRP A 225 20.34 -8.18 20.30
CA TRP A 225 19.92 -6.76 20.17
C TRP A 225 20.95 -5.93 19.39
N MET A 226 22.23 -6.27 19.47
CA MET A 226 23.33 -5.70 18.71
C MET A 226 24.43 -6.75 18.49
N ALA A 227 24.14 -7.73 17.64
CA ALA A 227 25.04 -8.83 17.27
C ALA A 227 25.63 -8.63 15.85
N ASP A 228 26.63 -9.44 15.49
CA ASP A 228 27.02 -9.64 14.09
C ASP A 228 26.44 -10.93 13.49
N ALA A 229 26.73 -11.19 12.21
CA ALA A 229 26.26 -12.37 11.50
C ALA A 229 26.80 -13.70 12.08
N GLY A 230 28.02 -13.73 12.61
CA GLY A 230 28.63 -14.92 13.22
C GLY A 230 28.03 -15.24 14.60
N ASP A 231 27.78 -14.20 15.40
CA ASP A 231 26.97 -14.30 16.62
C ASP A 231 25.57 -14.84 16.31
N ALA A 232 24.87 -14.25 15.33
CA ALA A 232 23.50 -14.64 14.98
C ALA A 232 23.37 -16.04 14.37
N VAL A 233 24.41 -16.57 13.70
CA VAL A 233 24.50 -18.00 13.35
C VAL A 233 24.67 -18.85 14.61
N THR A 234 25.52 -18.44 15.55
CA THR A 234 25.74 -19.16 16.82
C THR A 234 24.48 -19.21 17.69
N LEU A 235 23.67 -18.15 17.67
CA LEU A 235 22.37 -18.06 18.33
C LEU A 235 21.23 -18.78 17.57
N GLY A 236 21.50 -19.33 16.38
CA GLY A 236 20.51 -20.07 15.57
C GLY A 236 19.45 -19.19 14.89
N LEU A 237 19.69 -17.89 14.75
CA LEU A 237 18.79 -16.94 14.05
C LEU A 237 19.05 -16.93 12.53
N LEU A 238 20.29 -17.21 12.12
CA LEU A 238 20.75 -17.33 10.73
C LEU A 238 21.21 -18.75 10.42
N ASP A 239 21.30 -19.10 9.14
CA ASP A 239 21.85 -20.40 8.70
C ASP A 239 23.34 -20.30 8.33
N ALA A 240 23.79 -19.13 7.82
CA ALA A 240 25.21 -18.85 7.55
C ALA A 240 25.51 -17.34 7.51
N GLU A 241 26.76 -16.97 7.80
CA GLU A 241 27.34 -15.72 7.32
C GLU A 241 28.04 -15.97 5.98
N VAL A 242 27.90 -15.05 5.02
CA VAL A 242 28.44 -15.21 3.66
C VAL A 242 28.85 -13.83 3.13
N ASP A 243 30.11 -13.68 2.70
CA ASP A 243 30.50 -12.49 1.95
C ASP A 243 29.82 -12.46 0.56
N LEU A 244 29.32 -11.30 0.13
CA LEU A 244 28.59 -11.13 -1.13
C LEU A 244 29.40 -11.58 -2.36
N ALA A 245 30.72 -11.39 -2.39
CA ALA A 245 31.55 -11.90 -3.49
C ALA A 245 31.68 -13.44 -3.44
N GLY A 246 31.61 -14.02 -2.23
CA GLY A 246 31.53 -15.46 -1.99
C GLY A 246 30.17 -16.11 -2.31
N LEU A 247 29.07 -15.34 -2.37
CA LEU A 247 27.70 -15.86 -2.51
C LEU A 247 27.51 -16.84 -3.67
N THR A 248 28.07 -16.56 -4.85
CA THR A 248 27.99 -17.48 -6.00
C THR A 248 28.70 -18.81 -5.74
N ALA A 249 29.83 -18.79 -5.01
CA ALA A 249 30.58 -19.99 -4.64
C ALA A 249 29.94 -20.76 -3.47
N HIS A 250 29.19 -20.09 -2.60
CA HIS A 250 28.35 -20.71 -1.58
C HIS A 250 27.19 -21.48 -2.22
N LEU A 251 26.41 -20.81 -3.07
CA LEU A 251 25.29 -21.39 -3.80
C LEU A 251 25.72 -22.56 -4.71
N ALA A 252 26.90 -22.50 -5.31
CA ALA A 252 27.45 -23.60 -6.10
C ALA A 252 27.64 -24.90 -5.29
N LYS A 253 27.94 -24.81 -3.98
CA LYS A 253 27.96 -25.96 -3.06
C LYS A 253 26.54 -26.41 -2.74
N ALA A 254 25.67 -25.47 -2.37
CA ALA A 254 24.28 -25.76 -2.00
C ALA A 254 23.45 -26.40 -3.14
N HIS A 255 23.79 -26.10 -4.39
CA HIS A 255 23.17 -26.62 -5.62
C HIS A 255 24.02 -27.66 -6.37
N ALA A 256 25.10 -28.14 -5.75
CA ALA A 256 25.99 -29.21 -6.23
C ALA A 256 26.48 -29.04 -7.69
N GLY A 257 26.72 -27.80 -8.13
CA GLY A 257 27.04 -27.50 -9.52
C GLY A 257 27.28 -26.02 -9.78
N LYS A 258 27.65 -25.68 -11.02
CA LYS A 258 27.85 -24.30 -11.46
C LYS A 258 26.55 -23.50 -11.39
N VAL A 259 26.55 -22.35 -10.74
CA VAL A 259 25.39 -21.43 -10.72
C VAL A 259 25.29 -20.70 -12.06
N ILE A 260 24.08 -20.63 -12.62
CA ILE A 260 23.74 -19.79 -13.77
C ILE A 260 22.64 -18.82 -13.33
N TRP A 261 22.98 -17.54 -13.24
CA TRP A 261 22.08 -16.49 -12.74
C TRP A 261 21.00 -16.10 -13.77
N ARG A 262 19.75 -16.14 -13.34
CA ARG A 262 18.56 -15.70 -14.10
C ARG A 262 17.99 -14.45 -13.43
N LYS A 263 18.24 -13.27 -14.02
CA LYS A 263 17.73 -11.97 -13.53
C LYS A 263 16.34 -11.62 -14.09
N ASP A 264 15.85 -12.39 -15.05
CA ASP A 264 14.56 -12.24 -15.74
C ASP A 264 13.35 -12.85 -14.98
N VAL A 265 13.51 -13.10 -13.67
CA VAL A 265 12.44 -13.61 -12.78
C VAL A 265 11.34 -12.56 -12.60
N ILE A 266 11.75 -11.34 -12.25
CA ILE A 266 10.86 -10.18 -12.25
C ILE A 266 10.69 -9.75 -13.70
N LYS A 267 9.58 -10.14 -14.31
CA LYS A 267 9.24 -9.69 -15.66
C LYS A 267 8.70 -8.27 -15.58
N ALA A 268 9.38 -7.34 -16.24
CA ALA A 268 8.81 -6.02 -16.52
C ALA A 268 7.67 -6.19 -17.54
N ASP A 269 6.43 -5.96 -17.09
CA ASP A 269 5.27 -5.93 -17.97
C ASP A 269 5.30 -4.63 -18.80
N GLY A 270 5.62 -4.78 -20.08
CA GLY A 270 5.95 -3.67 -20.99
C GLY A 270 7.47 -3.48 -21.13
N GLY A 271 7.94 -3.35 -22.38
CA GLY A 271 9.34 -3.07 -22.65
C GLY A 271 9.72 -1.62 -22.31
N GLU A 272 10.95 -1.40 -21.86
CA GLU A 272 11.47 -0.07 -21.49
C GLU A 272 11.38 0.92 -22.65
N PHE A 273 10.39 1.81 -22.62
CA PHE A 273 10.30 2.91 -23.56
C PHE A 273 11.14 4.09 -23.07
N LYS A 274 12.35 4.21 -23.62
CA LYS A 274 13.34 5.26 -23.32
C LYS A 274 13.39 6.30 -24.46
N PRO A 275 12.51 7.31 -24.46
CA PRO A 275 12.51 8.37 -25.47
C PRO A 275 13.70 9.33 -25.30
N ASP A 276 14.18 9.89 -26.41
CA ASP A 276 15.13 11.01 -26.39
C ASP A 276 14.41 12.30 -25.95
N MET A 277 14.48 12.59 -24.65
CA MET A 277 13.88 13.79 -24.06
C MET A 277 14.60 15.09 -24.43
N THR A 278 15.73 15.04 -25.17
CA THR A 278 16.37 16.24 -25.73
C THR A 278 15.73 16.70 -27.05
N ASN A 279 14.95 15.82 -27.69
CA ASN A 279 14.27 16.12 -28.96
C ASN A 279 12.84 16.63 -28.70
N PRO A 280 12.48 17.87 -29.12
CA PRO A 280 11.17 18.45 -28.84
C PRO A 280 10.01 17.70 -29.50
N PHE A 281 10.23 17.02 -30.64
CA PHE A 281 9.20 16.19 -31.27
C PHE A 281 8.97 14.88 -30.50
N ALA A 282 10.02 14.29 -29.94
CA ALA A 282 9.89 13.12 -29.07
C ALA A 282 9.18 13.49 -27.76
N MET A 283 9.55 14.61 -27.14
CA MET A 283 8.85 15.16 -25.96
C MET A 283 7.36 15.42 -26.24
N MET A 284 7.02 16.03 -27.37
CA MET A 284 5.61 16.26 -27.75
C MET A 284 4.85 14.93 -27.98
N ALA A 285 5.50 13.95 -28.63
CA ALA A 285 4.92 12.63 -28.82
C ALA A 285 4.67 11.91 -27.47
N VAL A 286 5.59 12.04 -26.51
CA VAL A 286 5.44 11.54 -25.13
C VAL A 286 4.25 12.18 -24.44
N LEU A 287 4.15 13.51 -24.46
CA LEU A 287 3.04 14.27 -23.85
C LEU A 287 1.67 13.96 -24.48
N SER A 288 1.64 13.52 -25.74
CA SER A 288 0.40 13.12 -26.44
C SER A 288 -0.07 11.68 -26.19
N LYS A 289 0.68 10.88 -25.42
CA LYS A 289 0.24 9.52 -25.06
C LYS A 289 -0.77 9.54 -23.92
N GLU A 290 -1.92 8.91 -24.14
CA GLU A 290 -2.85 8.53 -23.08
C GLU A 290 -2.54 7.13 -22.55
N PRO A 291 -2.72 6.85 -21.25
CA PRO A 291 -2.57 5.52 -20.69
C PRO A 291 -3.77 4.60 -21.03
N PRO A 292 -3.62 3.27 -20.88
CA PRO A 292 -4.73 2.34 -21.05
C PRO A 292 -5.75 2.46 -19.90
N LYS A 293 -6.85 3.19 -20.15
CA LYS A 293 -7.93 3.45 -19.17
C LYS A 293 -9.08 2.41 -19.18
N LYS A 294 -8.99 1.32 -19.97
CA LYS A 294 -10.01 0.26 -20.08
C LYS A 294 -9.41 -1.13 -20.29
N ALA A 295 -10.13 -2.18 -19.89
CA ALA A 295 -9.74 -3.56 -20.15
C ALA A 295 -10.04 -3.99 -21.59
N THR A 296 -9.12 -4.73 -22.22
CA THR A 296 -9.21 -5.19 -23.61
C THR A 296 -9.62 -6.67 -23.73
N ARG A 297 -9.62 -7.39 -22.60
CA ARG A 297 -10.00 -8.79 -22.43
C ARG A 297 -10.56 -9.03 -21.02
N PRO A 298 -11.19 -10.16 -20.71
CA PRO A 298 -11.74 -10.43 -19.37
C PRO A 298 -10.69 -10.29 -18.28
N SER A 299 -10.97 -9.43 -17.29
CA SER A 299 -9.98 -8.94 -16.31
C SER A 299 -10.57 -8.81 -14.90
N LEU A 300 -9.70 -8.63 -13.91
CA LEU A 300 -10.05 -8.19 -12.56
C LEU A 300 -9.55 -6.76 -12.31
N ALA A 301 -10.21 -6.03 -11.40
CA ALA A 301 -9.76 -4.72 -10.95
C ALA A 301 -9.24 -4.77 -9.50
N VAL A 302 -8.18 -4.02 -9.22
CA VAL A 302 -7.74 -3.71 -7.84
C VAL A 302 -8.06 -2.25 -7.56
N LEU A 303 -8.99 -2.00 -6.64
CA LEU A 303 -9.35 -0.64 -6.20
C LEU A 303 -8.53 -0.27 -4.96
N HIS A 304 -7.58 0.65 -5.13
CA HIS A 304 -6.64 1.04 -4.08
C HIS A 304 -7.21 2.10 -3.14
N ILE A 305 -7.12 1.84 -1.84
CA ILE A 305 -7.48 2.76 -0.75
C ILE A 305 -6.29 2.80 0.22
N ASN A 306 -5.23 3.49 -0.20
CA ASN A 306 -3.96 3.63 0.53
C ASN A 306 -3.82 5.07 1.06
N GLY A 307 -3.71 5.23 2.37
CA GLY A 307 -3.57 6.52 3.06
C GLY A 307 -4.83 6.98 3.80
N ALA A 308 -4.82 8.24 4.26
CA ALA A 308 -5.93 8.81 5.02
C ALA A 308 -7.13 9.14 4.11
N ILE A 309 -8.36 8.85 4.57
CA ILE A 309 -9.59 9.03 3.78
C ILE A 309 -10.12 10.45 3.93
N VAL A 310 -10.33 11.17 2.82
CA VAL A 310 -10.74 12.58 2.79
C VAL A 310 -11.96 12.82 1.91
N ASP A 311 -12.65 13.93 2.17
CA ASP A 311 -13.74 14.40 1.30
C ASP A 311 -13.19 15.19 0.10
N GLY A 312 -13.66 14.87 -1.10
CA GLY A 312 -13.15 15.47 -2.34
C GLY A 312 -12.27 14.52 -3.15
N GLU A 313 -11.29 15.06 -3.85
CA GLU A 313 -10.35 14.27 -4.68
C GLU A 313 -9.16 13.75 -3.86
N SER A 314 -8.58 12.63 -4.30
CA SER A 314 -7.33 12.08 -3.76
C SER A 314 -6.17 13.03 -4.01
N GLN A 315 -5.23 13.06 -3.07
CA GLN A 315 -4.02 13.87 -3.17
C GLN A 315 -2.81 12.95 -3.13
N GLU A 316 -1.99 12.99 -4.18
CA GLU A 316 -0.65 12.41 -4.16
C GLU A 316 0.24 13.25 -3.23
N GLY A 317 1.14 12.59 -2.49
CA GLY A 317 1.89 13.22 -1.40
C GLY A 317 2.83 14.33 -1.89
N GLY A 318 2.80 15.47 -1.21
CA GLY A 318 3.72 16.58 -1.46
C GLY A 318 4.95 16.53 -0.55
N LEU A 319 5.91 17.43 -0.78
CA LEU A 319 7.17 17.53 -0.01
C LEU A 319 6.98 17.65 1.53
N LEU A 320 5.79 18.01 1.99
CA LEU A 320 5.43 18.20 3.41
C LEU A 320 4.18 17.40 3.85
N GLY A 321 3.71 16.42 3.09
CA GLY A 321 2.48 15.69 3.43
C GLY A 321 2.29 14.36 2.70
N GLY A 322 1.81 13.35 3.43
CA GLY A 322 1.50 12.03 2.87
C GLY A 322 0.29 12.02 1.92
N SER A 323 0.13 10.92 1.20
CA SER A 323 -1.01 10.69 0.30
C SER A 323 -2.35 10.59 1.04
N SER A 324 -3.43 10.96 0.36
CA SER A 324 -4.81 10.82 0.86
C SER A 324 -5.78 10.35 -0.22
N VAL A 325 -6.81 9.62 0.22
CA VAL A 325 -7.81 8.97 -0.63
C VAL A 325 -9.11 9.76 -0.62
N GLY A 326 -9.44 10.39 -1.75
CA GLY A 326 -10.65 11.19 -1.90
C GLY A 326 -11.87 10.37 -2.28
N SER A 327 -12.97 10.59 -1.56
CA SER A 327 -14.26 9.94 -1.85
C SER A 327 -14.80 10.20 -3.26
N ARG A 328 -14.45 11.33 -3.89
CA ARG A 328 -14.84 11.65 -5.26
C ARG A 328 -14.05 10.81 -6.26
N THR A 329 -12.73 10.73 -6.13
CA THR A 329 -11.86 9.94 -7.02
C THR A 329 -12.19 8.45 -6.94
N ILE A 330 -12.36 7.90 -5.72
CA ILE A 330 -12.74 6.49 -5.54
C ILE A 330 -14.16 6.22 -6.07
N ARG A 331 -15.13 7.11 -5.83
CA ARG A 331 -16.47 6.96 -6.39
C ARG A 331 -16.43 6.97 -7.93
N ASN A 332 -15.68 7.87 -8.55
CA ASN A 332 -15.56 7.92 -10.01
C ASN A 332 -14.94 6.61 -10.54
N ALA A 333 -13.85 6.13 -9.92
CA ALA A 333 -13.24 4.84 -10.26
C ALA A 333 -14.19 3.63 -10.07
N ILE A 334 -15.08 3.66 -9.07
CA ILE A 334 -16.14 2.65 -8.89
C ILE A 334 -17.13 2.68 -10.05
N GLU A 335 -17.54 3.86 -10.53
CA GLU A 335 -18.44 3.97 -11.70
C GLU A 335 -17.73 3.52 -12.99
N ASP A 336 -16.44 3.82 -13.17
CA ASP A 336 -15.61 3.33 -14.30
C ASP A 336 -15.53 1.80 -14.31
N ILE A 337 -15.14 1.20 -13.17
CA ILE A 337 -15.09 -0.26 -13.00
C ILE A 337 -16.47 -0.88 -13.24
N MET A 338 -17.54 -0.23 -12.78
CA MET A 338 -18.91 -0.72 -12.95
C MET A 338 -19.38 -0.65 -14.42
N GLY A 339 -18.84 0.28 -15.23
CA GLY A 339 -19.18 0.48 -16.63
C GLY A 339 -18.40 -0.38 -17.64
N ASP A 340 -17.23 -0.93 -17.28
CA ASP A 340 -16.43 -1.78 -18.18
C ASP A 340 -16.88 -3.26 -18.11
N GLU A 341 -17.54 -3.77 -19.16
CA GLU A 341 -18.03 -5.16 -19.22
C GLU A 341 -16.91 -6.22 -19.16
N GLN A 342 -15.66 -5.87 -19.49
CA GLN A 342 -14.54 -6.82 -19.44
C GLN A 342 -14.06 -7.05 -18.00
N ILE A 343 -14.29 -6.13 -17.06
CA ILE A 343 -13.93 -6.33 -15.65
C ILE A 343 -14.99 -7.23 -15.00
N ARG A 344 -14.59 -8.44 -14.58
CA ARG A 344 -15.50 -9.50 -14.10
C ARG A 344 -15.69 -9.52 -12.58
N GLY A 345 -14.78 -8.92 -11.83
CA GLY A 345 -14.79 -8.83 -10.37
C GLY A 345 -13.75 -7.83 -9.87
N VAL A 346 -13.84 -7.46 -8.59
CA VAL A 346 -13.01 -6.41 -7.98
C VAL A 346 -12.46 -6.87 -6.64
N VAL A 347 -11.18 -6.60 -6.38
CA VAL A 347 -10.58 -6.64 -5.04
C VAL A 347 -10.28 -5.20 -4.60
N VAL A 348 -10.82 -4.77 -3.46
CA VAL A 348 -10.46 -3.49 -2.84
C VAL A 348 -9.24 -3.72 -1.97
N ARG A 349 -8.09 -3.14 -2.31
CA ARG A 349 -6.86 -3.20 -1.51
C ARG A 349 -6.83 -2.00 -0.58
N ILE A 350 -6.93 -2.25 0.72
CA ILE A 350 -7.04 -1.21 1.75
C ILE A 350 -5.78 -1.20 2.60
N ASP A 351 -5.11 -0.05 2.67
CA ASP A 351 -4.12 0.26 3.70
C ASP A 351 -4.38 1.68 4.25
N SER A 352 -5.24 1.77 5.26
CA SER A 352 -5.80 3.04 5.73
C SER A 352 -6.12 3.06 7.24
N PRO A 353 -5.71 4.11 7.98
CA PRO A 353 -6.16 4.37 9.36
C PRO A 353 -7.61 4.90 9.43
N GLY A 354 -8.26 5.11 8.27
CA GLY A 354 -9.55 5.79 8.17
C GLY A 354 -9.41 7.27 7.86
N GLY A 355 -10.42 8.05 8.28
CA GLY A 355 -10.50 9.49 8.01
C GLY A 355 -11.95 9.97 8.06
N SER A 356 -12.40 10.75 7.08
CA SER A 356 -13.77 11.27 7.04
C SER A 356 -14.81 10.15 6.97
N ALA A 357 -15.78 10.20 7.88
CA ALA A 357 -16.92 9.29 7.89
C ALA A 357 -17.88 9.53 6.71
N ILE A 358 -17.96 10.76 6.20
CA ILE A 358 -18.78 11.09 5.01
C ILE A 358 -18.15 10.43 3.77
N ALA A 359 -16.85 10.61 3.58
CA ALA A 359 -16.09 9.95 2.54
C ALA A 359 -16.21 8.42 2.61
N SER A 360 -16.12 7.84 3.82
CA SER A 360 -16.23 6.40 4.06
C SER A 360 -17.60 5.84 3.66
N GLU A 361 -18.70 6.51 4.03
CA GLU A 361 -20.07 6.13 3.63
C GLU A 361 -20.29 6.32 2.12
N VAL A 362 -19.75 7.39 1.50
CA VAL A 362 -19.84 7.60 0.03
C VAL A 362 -19.15 6.46 -0.73
N ILE A 363 -17.99 5.99 -0.25
CA ILE A 363 -17.28 4.86 -0.85
C ILE A 363 -18.02 3.54 -0.58
N TRP A 364 -18.49 3.29 0.66
CA TRP A 364 -19.27 2.09 1.00
C TRP A 364 -20.55 1.97 0.17
N GLN A 365 -21.33 3.05 0.03
CA GLN A 365 -22.48 3.10 -0.88
C GLN A 365 -22.10 2.86 -2.34
N GLY A 366 -20.88 3.22 -2.75
CA GLY A 366 -20.31 2.91 -4.06
C GLY A 366 -20.06 1.42 -4.23
N LEU A 367 -19.40 0.78 -3.26
CA LEU A 367 -19.15 -0.66 -3.29
C LEU A 367 -20.44 -1.47 -3.32
N GLU A 368 -21.48 -1.09 -2.57
CA GLU A 368 -22.79 -1.77 -2.63
C GLU A 368 -23.46 -1.67 -4.01
N ARG A 369 -23.34 -0.53 -4.72
CA ARG A 369 -23.85 -0.41 -6.12
C ARG A 369 -23.09 -1.30 -7.09
N LEU A 370 -21.77 -1.40 -6.93
CA LEU A 370 -20.87 -2.22 -7.74
C LEU A 370 -21.10 -3.72 -7.49
N LYS A 371 -21.24 -4.10 -6.22
CA LYS A 371 -21.55 -5.43 -5.70
C LYS A 371 -22.87 -5.98 -6.20
N ALA A 372 -23.87 -5.12 -6.41
CA ALA A 372 -25.12 -5.48 -7.07
C ALA A 372 -24.96 -5.88 -8.57
N LYS A 373 -23.76 -5.76 -9.16
CA LYS A 373 -23.47 -6.17 -10.56
C LYS A 373 -22.27 -7.10 -10.71
N LYS A 374 -21.26 -7.02 -9.83
CA LYS A 374 -19.97 -7.72 -9.92
C LYS A 374 -19.50 -8.10 -8.51
N PRO A 375 -18.88 -9.26 -8.26
CA PRO A 375 -18.36 -9.58 -6.93
C PRO A 375 -17.29 -8.58 -6.48
N VAL A 376 -17.40 -8.11 -5.23
CA VAL A 376 -16.47 -7.14 -4.63
C VAL A 376 -15.86 -7.77 -3.38
N TRP A 377 -14.59 -8.15 -3.44
CA TRP A 377 -13.86 -8.69 -2.28
C TRP A 377 -12.86 -7.64 -1.77
N VAL A 378 -12.28 -7.88 -0.61
CA VAL A 378 -11.36 -6.94 0.06
C VAL A 378 -10.08 -7.68 0.44
N SER A 379 -8.95 -7.03 0.29
CA SER A 379 -7.66 -7.43 0.86
C SER A 379 -7.12 -6.28 1.70
N VAL A 380 -6.77 -6.56 2.95
CA VAL A 380 -6.13 -5.60 3.85
C VAL A 380 -4.61 -5.73 3.76
N GLY A 381 -3.92 -4.61 3.51
CA GLY A 381 -2.48 -4.49 3.64
C GLY A 381 -2.07 -4.43 5.11
N SER A 382 -1.36 -3.37 5.51
CA SER A 382 -0.97 -3.14 6.91
C SER A 382 -2.18 -2.83 7.80
N MET A 383 -3.13 -2.01 7.33
CA MET A 383 -4.27 -1.57 8.16
C MET A 383 -5.59 -1.35 7.39
N ALA A 384 -6.71 -1.74 7.99
CA ALA A 384 -8.04 -1.28 7.60
C ALA A 384 -8.83 -0.94 8.87
N ALA A 385 -8.55 0.24 9.43
CA ALA A 385 -9.12 0.72 10.69
C ALA A 385 -10.06 1.92 10.46
N SER A 386 -11.02 2.12 11.37
CA SER A 386 -11.95 3.25 11.35
C SER A 386 -12.67 3.33 9.99
N GLY A 387 -12.54 4.43 9.24
CA GLY A 387 -13.06 4.54 7.86
C GLY A 387 -12.57 3.45 6.89
N GLY A 388 -11.36 2.91 7.07
CA GLY A 388 -10.87 1.75 6.30
C GLY A 388 -11.71 0.50 6.55
N TYR A 389 -12.06 0.22 7.81
CA TYR A 389 -12.94 -0.90 8.15
C TYR A 389 -14.39 -0.66 7.71
N TYR A 390 -14.85 0.60 7.77
CA TYR A 390 -16.15 1.03 7.25
C TYR A 390 -16.30 0.65 5.77
N ILE A 391 -15.26 0.86 4.96
CA ILE A 391 -15.26 0.50 3.56
C ILE A 391 -15.08 -1.02 3.38
N ALA A 392 -14.23 -1.67 4.18
CA ALA A 392 -14.01 -3.12 4.12
C ALA A 392 -15.31 -3.94 4.26
N VAL A 393 -16.25 -3.51 5.13
CA VAL A 393 -17.55 -4.18 5.30
C VAL A 393 -18.55 -3.95 4.14
N GLY A 394 -18.15 -3.29 3.05
CA GLY A 394 -18.85 -3.34 1.76
C GLY A 394 -18.52 -4.59 0.93
N GLY A 395 -17.43 -5.29 1.24
CA GLY A 395 -17.03 -6.52 0.54
C GLY A 395 -17.93 -7.73 0.81
N ASP A 396 -17.87 -8.72 -0.07
CA ASP A 396 -18.44 -10.07 0.11
C ASP A 396 -17.52 -11.00 0.91
N LYS A 397 -16.20 -10.82 0.76
CA LYS A 397 -15.15 -11.55 1.48
C LYS A 397 -14.03 -10.57 1.84
N ILE A 398 -13.47 -10.67 3.04
CA ILE A 398 -12.37 -9.85 3.55
C ILE A 398 -11.17 -10.76 3.87
N TYR A 399 -10.08 -10.55 3.16
CA TYR A 399 -8.78 -11.20 3.38
C TYR A 399 -7.90 -10.28 4.24
N VAL A 400 -7.23 -10.86 5.24
CA VAL A 400 -6.28 -10.17 6.13
C VAL A 400 -5.00 -11.00 6.27
N ASN A 401 -3.83 -10.35 6.35
CA ASN A 401 -2.63 -11.04 6.83
C ASN A 401 -2.65 -11.11 8.37
N PRO A 402 -1.97 -12.06 9.03
CA PRO A 402 -2.01 -12.17 10.49
C PRO A 402 -1.68 -10.87 11.22
N SER A 403 -0.69 -10.11 10.73
CA SER A 403 -0.26 -8.83 11.30
C SER A 403 -1.07 -7.61 10.81
N SER A 404 -2.05 -7.76 9.92
CA SER A 404 -2.92 -6.65 9.48
C SER A 404 -3.75 -6.10 10.64
N ILE A 405 -3.82 -4.78 10.81
CA ILE A 405 -4.58 -4.13 11.89
C ILE A 405 -5.96 -3.72 11.38
N VAL A 406 -7.04 -4.16 12.05
CA VAL A 406 -8.41 -3.85 11.63
C VAL A 406 -9.31 -3.37 12.77
N GLY A 407 -10.51 -2.90 12.40
CA GLY A 407 -11.54 -2.47 13.34
C GLY A 407 -11.52 -0.97 13.59
N SER A 408 -11.23 -0.56 14.81
CA SER A 408 -11.46 0.80 15.34
C SER A 408 -12.85 1.35 15.05
N ILE A 409 -13.89 0.50 15.18
CA ILE A 409 -15.28 0.86 14.94
C ILE A 409 -15.74 1.79 16.07
N GLY A 410 -15.68 3.09 15.82
CA GLY A 410 -15.90 4.17 16.78
C GLY A 410 -15.59 5.51 16.12
N VAL A 411 -16.10 6.61 16.67
CA VAL A 411 -16.07 7.94 16.03
C VAL A 411 -15.38 8.94 16.94
N VAL A 412 -14.52 9.79 16.36
CA VAL A 412 -13.73 10.79 17.09
C VAL A 412 -13.63 12.08 16.26
N GLY A 413 -13.52 13.24 16.91
CA GLY A 413 -13.45 14.54 16.24
C GLY A 413 -13.86 15.70 17.13
N GLY A 414 -13.66 16.92 16.64
CA GLY A 414 -14.03 18.15 17.33
C GLY A 414 -13.24 19.36 16.88
N LYS A 415 -12.86 20.25 17.81
CA LYS A 415 -12.07 21.45 17.51
C LYS A 415 -10.90 21.65 18.49
N ILE A 416 -10.01 22.59 18.16
CA ILE A 416 -9.02 23.13 19.11
C ILE A 416 -9.39 24.60 19.33
N SER A 417 -9.63 25.01 20.57
CA SER A 417 -9.71 26.44 20.90
C SER A 417 -8.31 27.02 21.09
N MET A 418 -8.11 28.25 20.62
CA MET A 418 -6.82 28.94 20.57
C MET A 418 -6.78 30.19 21.48
N ASP A 419 -7.75 30.35 22.38
CA ASP A 419 -7.91 31.54 23.24
C ASP A 419 -6.63 31.97 23.95
N GLY A 420 -5.98 31.03 24.66
CA GLY A 420 -4.77 31.30 25.42
C GLY A 420 -3.56 31.58 24.52
N LEU A 421 -3.51 30.96 23.32
CA LEU A 421 -2.48 31.24 22.32
C LEU A 421 -2.64 32.67 21.77
N TYR A 422 -3.87 33.07 21.41
CA TYR A 422 -4.15 34.44 21.00
C TYR A 422 -3.86 35.46 22.11
N GLU A 423 -4.20 35.14 23.36
CA GLU A 423 -3.86 35.99 24.51
C GLU A 423 -2.35 36.14 24.72
N LYS A 424 -1.59 35.03 24.62
CA LYS A 424 -0.11 35.04 24.71
C LYS A 424 0.49 35.91 23.60
N LEU A 425 0.09 35.68 22.35
CA LEU A 425 0.60 36.39 21.17
C LEU A 425 -0.02 37.79 20.96
N LYS A 426 -0.92 38.23 21.85
CA LYS A 426 -1.67 39.50 21.80
C LYS A 426 -2.52 39.69 20.54
N VAL A 427 -2.85 38.59 19.85
CA VAL A 427 -3.78 38.56 18.72
C VAL A 427 -5.20 38.87 19.20
N LYS A 428 -5.95 39.65 18.41
CA LYS A 428 -7.35 39.98 18.69
C LYS A 428 -8.25 39.45 17.57
N VAL A 429 -8.95 38.35 17.86
CA VAL A 429 -9.99 37.78 17.00
C VAL A 429 -11.33 38.42 17.33
N VAL A 430 -12.10 38.81 16.30
CA VAL A 430 -13.41 39.46 16.44
C VAL A 430 -14.43 38.69 15.59
N SER A 431 -15.19 37.81 16.26
CA SER A 431 -16.25 36.99 15.66
C SER A 431 -17.41 37.84 15.14
N ARG A 432 -18.09 37.39 14.08
CA ARG A 432 -19.16 38.13 13.37
C ARG A 432 -20.28 37.20 12.91
N ASP A 433 -20.95 36.61 13.89
CA ASP A 433 -21.82 35.45 13.68
C ASP A 433 -23.19 35.83 13.07
N ARG A 434 -23.75 34.92 12.26
CA ARG A 434 -25.11 35.02 11.70
C ARG A 434 -25.78 33.65 11.68
N GLY A 435 -26.89 33.51 12.42
CA GLY A 435 -27.61 32.25 12.61
C GLY A 435 -27.21 31.54 13.93
N PRO A 436 -28.09 30.70 14.53
CA PRO A 436 -28.00 30.34 15.95
C PRO A 436 -26.78 29.51 16.39
N ARG A 437 -26.01 28.94 15.44
CA ARG A 437 -24.89 28.03 15.70
C ARG A 437 -23.65 28.34 14.84
N ALA A 438 -23.57 29.52 14.24
CA ALA A 438 -22.48 29.88 13.33
C ALA A 438 -21.10 29.82 14.01
N GLY A 439 -21.03 30.16 15.30
CA GLY A 439 -19.81 30.07 16.09
C GLY A 439 -19.41 28.66 16.56
N LEU A 440 -20.14 27.59 16.25
CA LEU A 440 -19.91 26.27 16.86
C LEU A 440 -18.48 25.71 16.62
N PHE A 441 -17.88 26.01 15.46
CA PHE A 441 -16.51 25.61 15.12
C PHE A 441 -15.52 26.78 15.05
N ARG A 442 -15.83 27.90 15.72
CA ARG A 442 -14.92 29.06 15.85
C ARG A 442 -13.66 28.67 16.64
N SER A 443 -12.52 29.31 16.35
CA SER A 443 -11.23 29.05 17.04
C SER A 443 -11.12 29.68 18.43
N THR A 444 -12.18 30.31 18.94
CA THR A 444 -12.22 31.03 20.22
C THR A 444 -13.37 30.59 21.11
N GLY A 445 -13.17 30.56 22.41
CA GLY A 445 -14.13 30.09 23.39
C GLY A 445 -14.29 28.57 23.35
N ALA A 446 -14.37 27.99 24.55
CA ALA A 446 -14.82 26.63 24.72
C ALA A 446 -16.22 26.40 24.11
N TRP A 447 -16.58 25.14 23.89
CA TRP A 447 -18.00 24.77 23.80
C TRP A 447 -18.70 24.97 25.14
N SER A 448 -19.96 25.41 25.09
CA SER A 448 -20.87 25.25 26.22
C SER A 448 -21.23 23.76 26.43
N PRO A 449 -21.73 23.35 27.61
CA PRO A 449 -22.22 21.98 27.80
C PRO A 449 -23.35 21.57 26.84
N GLU A 450 -24.15 22.53 26.36
CA GLU A 450 -25.16 22.28 25.32
C GLU A 450 -24.52 22.08 23.94
N GLU A 451 -23.52 22.90 23.58
CA GLU A 451 -22.75 22.75 22.34
C GLU A 451 -22.01 21.40 22.30
N GLU A 452 -21.36 20.97 23.39
CA GLU A 452 -20.70 19.66 23.46
C GLU A 452 -21.71 18.50 23.39
N ALA A 453 -22.80 18.55 24.17
CA ALA A 453 -23.84 17.51 24.14
C ALA A 453 -24.47 17.35 22.74
N MET A 454 -24.63 18.46 22.02
CA MET A 454 -25.12 18.49 20.64
C MET A 454 -24.14 17.86 19.65
N VAL A 455 -22.85 18.19 19.76
CA VAL A 455 -21.78 17.58 18.93
C VAL A 455 -21.70 16.08 19.22
N ARG A 456 -21.69 15.69 20.49
CA ARG A 456 -21.71 14.29 20.94
C ARG A 456 -22.91 13.53 20.37
N GLY A 457 -24.12 14.09 20.45
CA GLY A 457 -25.31 13.49 19.88
C GLY A 457 -25.21 13.25 18.36
N LYS A 458 -24.57 14.16 17.60
CA LYS A 458 -24.32 13.94 16.17
C LYS A 458 -23.27 12.86 15.91
N MET A 459 -22.23 12.77 16.74
CA MET A 459 -21.22 11.73 16.62
C MET A 459 -21.75 10.34 17.02
N THR A 460 -22.69 10.27 17.97
CA THR A 460 -23.44 9.03 18.26
C THR A 460 -24.21 8.56 17.04
N SER A 461 -24.93 9.43 16.32
CA SER A 461 -25.62 9.04 15.07
C SER A 461 -24.66 8.56 13.97
N THR A 462 -23.44 9.10 13.90
CA THR A 462 -22.39 8.57 13.00
C THR A 462 -21.91 7.19 13.43
N TYR A 463 -21.82 6.92 14.74
CA TYR A 463 -21.44 5.62 15.30
C TYR A 463 -22.54 4.57 15.10
N GLU A 464 -23.81 4.94 15.30
CA GLU A 464 -24.99 4.12 15.01
C GLU A 464 -25.03 3.73 13.52
N LEU A 465 -24.74 4.69 12.62
CA LEU A 465 -24.66 4.40 11.19
C LEU A 465 -23.51 3.42 10.88
N PHE A 466 -22.29 3.68 11.38
CA PHE A 466 -21.12 2.82 11.17
C PHE A 466 -21.36 1.39 11.69
N THR A 467 -21.83 1.25 12.93
CA THR A 467 -22.16 -0.07 13.51
C THR A 467 -23.27 -0.78 12.75
N SER A 468 -24.23 -0.04 12.16
CA SER A 468 -25.22 -0.63 11.24
C SER A 468 -24.59 -1.15 9.93
N ARG A 469 -23.60 -0.46 9.34
CA ARG A 469 -22.87 -0.95 8.15
C ARG A 469 -22.07 -2.21 8.46
N VAL A 470 -21.41 -2.23 9.62
CA VAL A 470 -20.68 -3.42 10.10
C VAL A 470 -21.63 -4.60 10.30
N ALA A 471 -22.82 -4.40 10.89
CA ALA A 471 -23.81 -5.46 11.05
C ALA A 471 -24.43 -5.92 9.72
N GLN A 472 -24.51 -5.05 8.71
CA GLN A 472 -24.99 -5.38 7.36
C GLN A 472 -23.98 -6.26 6.60
N GLY A 473 -22.69 -5.88 6.61
CA GLY A 473 -21.62 -6.63 5.95
C GLY A 473 -21.20 -7.91 6.71
N ARG A 474 -21.14 -7.86 8.05
CA ARG A 474 -20.68 -8.96 8.92
C ARG A 474 -21.87 -9.55 9.70
N LYS A 475 -22.70 -10.33 9.02
CA LYS A 475 -23.91 -10.94 9.62
C LYS A 475 -23.57 -11.79 10.85
N GLY A 476 -24.15 -11.44 12.00
CA GLY A 476 -23.93 -12.15 13.27
C GLY A 476 -22.72 -11.69 14.08
N ILE A 477 -22.02 -10.62 13.67
CA ILE A 477 -20.90 -10.06 14.42
C ILE A 477 -21.32 -9.55 15.82
N ASP A 478 -20.52 -9.87 16.84
CA ASP A 478 -20.73 -9.38 18.20
C ASP A 478 -20.11 -7.99 18.39
N LEU A 479 -20.89 -6.95 18.07
CA LEU A 479 -20.50 -5.54 18.22
C LEU A 479 -20.06 -5.19 19.65
N SER A 480 -20.52 -5.88 20.70
CA SER A 480 -20.09 -5.58 22.08
C SER A 480 -18.59 -5.86 22.28
N LYS A 481 -18.06 -6.84 21.54
CA LYS A 481 -16.65 -7.23 21.52
C LYS A 481 -15.86 -6.51 20.43
N THR A 482 -16.42 -6.34 19.23
CA THR A 482 -15.66 -5.83 18.07
C THR A 482 -15.70 -4.32 17.90
N ALA A 483 -16.68 -3.62 18.48
CA ALA A 483 -16.82 -2.17 18.37
C ALA A 483 -16.20 -1.42 19.57
N GLU A 484 -16.77 -0.26 19.91
CA GLU A 484 -16.26 0.68 20.91
C GLU A 484 -14.88 1.28 20.60
N GLY A 485 -14.40 1.20 19.35
CA GLY A 485 -13.13 1.80 18.90
C GLY A 485 -11.91 0.89 18.95
N ARG A 486 -12.09 -0.38 19.34
CA ARG A 486 -10.99 -1.36 19.52
C ARG A 486 -10.27 -1.74 18.21
N LEU A 487 -8.96 -1.90 18.29
CA LEU A 487 -8.07 -2.43 17.25
C LEU A 487 -7.81 -3.92 17.47
N PHE A 488 -7.66 -4.67 16.38
CA PHE A 488 -7.34 -6.11 16.39
C PHE A 488 -6.35 -6.46 15.28
N THR A 489 -5.45 -7.43 15.52
CA THR A 489 -4.67 -8.08 14.45
C THR A 489 -5.54 -9.01 13.61
N GLY A 490 -5.10 -9.34 12.40
CA GLY A 490 -5.85 -10.14 11.43
C GLY A 490 -6.17 -11.55 11.92
N ASP A 491 -5.27 -12.19 12.67
CA ASP A 491 -5.53 -13.50 13.28
C ASP A 491 -6.69 -13.45 14.30
N LYS A 492 -6.80 -12.35 15.07
CA LYS A 492 -7.91 -12.10 15.97
C LYS A 492 -9.18 -11.72 15.20
N ALA A 493 -9.04 -10.93 14.13
CA ALA A 493 -10.16 -10.51 13.28
C ALA A 493 -10.92 -11.70 12.67
N ILE A 494 -10.21 -12.76 12.24
CA ILE A 494 -10.82 -14.01 11.77
C ILE A 494 -11.64 -14.68 12.88
N THR A 495 -11.06 -14.85 14.08
CA THR A 495 -11.76 -15.50 15.22
C THR A 495 -12.94 -14.69 15.77
N LEU A 496 -12.95 -13.38 15.53
CA LEU A 496 -14.06 -12.46 15.85
C LEU A 496 -15.09 -12.29 14.71
N GLY A 497 -14.92 -12.96 13.57
CA GLY A 497 -15.80 -12.84 12.40
C GLY A 497 -15.71 -11.50 11.66
N MET A 498 -14.69 -10.69 11.94
CA MET A 498 -14.41 -9.41 11.29
C MET A 498 -13.79 -9.56 9.89
N ALA A 499 -13.09 -10.67 9.66
CA ALA A 499 -12.57 -11.09 8.36
C ALA A 499 -12.97 -12.54 8.03
N ASP A 500 -12.71 -13.02 6.82
CA ASP A 500 -13.12 -14.33 6.33
C ASP A 500 -11.96 -15.30 6.08
N ALA A 501 -10.83 -14.80 5.58
CA ALA A 501 -9.67 -15.62 5.22
C ALA A 501 -8.35 -14.96 5.60
N VAL A 502 -7.35 -15.78 5.93
CA VAL A 502 -5.96 -15.34 6.07
C VAL A 502 -5.32 -15.32 4.68
N GLY A 503 -4.80 -14.16 4.25
CA GLY A 503 -4.10 -14.02 2.98
C GLY A 503 -3.99 -12.58 2.47
N GLY A 504 -3.16 -12.44 1.45
CA GLY A 504 -2.80 -11.18 0.81
C GLY A 504 -3.64 -10.78 -0.39
N LEU A 505 -3.11 -9.85 -1.20
CA LEU A 505 -3.79 -9.36 -2.42
C LEU A 505 -3.92 -10.47 -3.47
N GLU A 506 -2.86 -11.23 -3.69
CA GLU A 506 -2.87 -12.34 -4.67
C GLU A 506 -3.75 -13.51 -4.23
N ASN A 507 -3.94 -13.73 -2.92
CA ASN A 507 -4.93 -14.71 -2.44
C ASN A 507 -6.36 -14.27 -2.82
N ALA A 508 -6.71 -13.01 -2.56
CA ALA A 508 -8.02 -12.47 -2.93
C ALA A 508 -8.24 -12.46 -4.46
N LEU A 509 -7.23 -12.08 -5.25
CA LEU A 509 -7.30 -12.07 -6.73
C LEU A 509 -7.44 -13.49 -7.30
N GLY A 510 -6.54 -14.40 -6.92
CA GLY A 510 -6.53 -15.77 -7.42
C GLY A 510 -7.76 -16.57 -7.01
N ASP A 511 -8.33 -16.33 -5.83
CA ASP A 511 -9.58 -16.95 -5.39
C ASP A 511 -10.80 -16.34 -6.09
N LEU A 512 -10.84 -15.02 -6.27
CA LEU A 512 -11.91 -14.33 -7.02
C LEU A 512 -11.92 -14.76 -8.49
N ALA A 513 -10.75 -14.89 -9.13
CA ALA A 513 -10.63 -15.37 -10.50
C ALA A 513 -11.30 -16.74 -10.70
N ARG A 514 -11.14 -17.66 -9.73
CA ARG A 514 -11.80 -18.97 -9.75
C ARG A 514 -13.31 -18.86 -9.55
N GLU A 515 -13.79 -17.97 -8.67
CA GLU A 515 -15.22 -17.68 -8.48
C GLU A 515 -15.89 -17.17 -9.78
N VAL A 516 -15.22 -16.27 -10.53
CA VAL A 516 -15.76 -15.71 -11.79
C VAL A 516 -15.42 -16.51 -13.06
N GLY A 517 -14.74 -17.66 -12.91
CA GLY A 517 -14.44 -18.60 -14.00
C GLY A 517 -13.31 -18.16 -14.94
N LEU A 518 -12.32 -17.39 -14.47
CA LEU A 518 -11.18 -16.91 -15.26
C LEU A 518 -9.92 -17.75 -15.00
N SER A 519 -9.40 -18.39 -16.05
CA SER A 519 -8.09 -19.08 -16.06
C SER A 519 -6.96 -18.24 -16.65
N SER A 520 -7.28 -17.11 -17.29
CA SER A 520 -6.34 -16.07 -17.70
C SER A 520 -7.07 -14.73 -17.73
N TYR A 521 -6.45 -13.71 -17.14
CA TYR A 521 -7.01 -12.38 -16.95
C TYR A 521 -5.87 -11.34 -16.91
N ASP A 522 -6.16 -10.06 -17.10
CA ASP A 522 -5.29 -8.97 -16.63
C ASP A 522 -5.79 -8.49 -15.26
N VAL A 523 -4.92 -7.79 -14.54
CA VAL A 523 -5.25 -7.08 -13.30
C VAL A 523 -5.05 -5.59 -13.55
N LEU A 524 -6.11 -4.79 -13.47
CA LEU A 524 -6.07 -3.34 -13.68
C LEU A 524 -6.15 -2.60 -12.35
N ASP A 525 -5.23 -1.65 -12.12
CA ASP A 525 -5.18 -0.84 -10.90
C ASP A 525 -6.05 0.42 -11.02
N TYR A 526 -6.89 0.66 -10.01
CA TYR A 526 -7.85 1.76 -9.92
C TYR A 526 -7.65 2.61 -8.65
N PRO A 527 -7.90 3.94 -8.67
CA PRO A 527 -8.20 4.79 -9.84
C PRO A 527 -7.13 4.69 -10.92
N GLY A 528 -7.49 4.81 -12.19
CA GLY A 528 -6.56 4.53 -13.30
C GLY A 528 -5.27 5.38 -13.27
N PRO A 529 -4.22 4.99 -14.02
CA PRO A 529 -3.10 5.89 -14.31
C PRO A 529 -3.57 7.17 -15.01
N LYS A 530 -2.98 8.30 -14.63
CA LYS A 530 -3.19 9.61 -15.25
C LYS A 530 -2.31 9.77 -16.49
N SER A 531 -2.75 10.56 -17.47
CA SER A 531 -1.89 11.06 -18.54
C SER A 531 -1.02 12.21 -18.04
N ILE A 532 0.05 12.53 -18.77
CA ILE A 532 0.98 13.59 -18.34
C ILE A 532 0.28 14.96 -18.34
N GLY A 533 -0.73 15.16 -19.21
CA GLY A 533 -1.59 16.34 -19.19
C GLY A 533 -2.38 16.46 -17.88
N GLU A 534 -3.05 15.39 -17.46
CA GLU A 534 -3.80 15.33 -16.18
C GLU A 534 -2.87 15.57 -14.98
N MET A 535 -1.66 15.00 -14.98
CA MET A 535 -0.67 15.24 -13.91
C MET A 535 -0.14 16.69 -13.86
N ILE A 536 0.02 17.33 -15.02
CA ILE A 536 0.40 18.77 -15.08
C ILE A 536 -0.76 19.66 -14.62
N GLU A 537 -2.00 19.32 -14.97
CA GLU A 537 -3.20 20.04 -14.51
C GLU A 537 -3.36 19.94 -12.98
N ASP A 538 -3.20 18.74 -12.40
CA ASP A 538 -3.20 18.54 -10.94
C ASP A 538 -2.09 19.36 -10.25
N MET A 539 -0.86 19.29 -10.76
CA MET A 539 0.28 20.02 -10.18
C MET A 539 0.06 21.54 -10.23
N LEU A 540 -0.42 22.07 -11.35
CA LEU A 540 -0.76 23.49 -11.47
C LEU A 540 -1.95 23.86 -10.58
N GLY A 541 -2.96 22.99 -10.47
CA GLY A 541 -4.14 23.16 -9.63
C GLY A 541 -3.80 23.25 -8.14
N GLN A 542 -2.84 22.46 -7.65
CA GLN A 542 -2.35 22.55 -6.27
C GLN A 542 -1.74 23.92 -5.93
N PHE A 543 -1.20 24.65 -6.91
CA PHE A 543 -0.71 26.03 -6.71
C PHE A 543 -1.82 27.10 -6.78
N VAL A 544 -3.07 26.76 -7.12
CA VAL A 544 -4.20 27.71 -7.18
C VAL A 544 -4.98 27.72 -5.86
N ILE A 545 -4.37 28.28 -4.82
CA ILE A 545 -5.04 28.50 -3.53
C ILE A 545 -5.72 29.88 -3.50
N ALA A 546 -7.05 29.87 -3.38
CA ALA A 546 -7.95 30.99 -3.08
C ALA A 546 -8.04 32.17 -4.09
N PRO A 547 -9.20 32.41 -4.73
CA PRO A 547 -9.47 33.60 -5.58
C PRO A 547 -9.54 34.95 -4.84
N SER A 548 -9.04 35.05 -3.61
CA SER A 548 -9.25 36.20 -2.71
C SER A 548 -7.94 36.83 -2.20
N VAL A 549 -6.81 36.55 -2.86
CA VAL A 549 -5.53 37.25 -2.66
C VAL A 549 -5.03 37.73 -4.02
N ASP A 550 -4.58 38.98 -4.09
CA ASP A 550 -4.11 39.64 -5.32
C ASP A 550 -2.91 38.89 -5.93
N SER A 551 -2.91 38.66 -7.25
CA SER A 551 -2.10 37.61 -7.91
C SER A 551 -0.59 37.89 -7.95
N SER A 552 -0.18 39.11 -7.63
CA SER A 552 1.20 39.61 -7.72
C SER A 552 2.21 38.91 -6.81
N THR A 553 1.78 38.37 -5.66
CA THR A 553 2.68 37.72 -4.68
C THR A 553 3.02 36.27 -5.03
N GLY A 554 2.09 35.52 -5.61
CA GLY A 554 2.33 34.14 -6.06
C GLY A 554 3.33 34.07 -7.22
N VAL A 555 3.20 34.98 -8.20
CA VAL A 555 4.10 35.08 -9.37
C VAL A 555 5.54 35.40 -8.98
N THR A 556 5.73 36.28 -7.99
CA THR A 556 7.06 36.62 -7.47
C THR A 556 7.67 35.49 -6.64
N SER A 557 6.88 34.81 -5.81
CA SER A 557 7.30 33.61 -5.06
C SER A 557 7.76 32.48 -5.98
N LEU A 558 6.94 32.09 -6.97
CA LEU A 558 7.28 31.05 -7.95
C LEU A 558 8.56 31.37 -8.74
N SER A 559 8.75 32.64 -9.08
CA SER A 559 9.94 33.10 -9.79
C SER A 559 11.20 33.14 -8.92
N HIS A 560 11.06 33.22 -7.58
CA HIS A 560 12.18 33.08 -6.65
C HIS A 560 12.59 31.62 -6.48
N ALA A 561 11.61 30.74 -6.22
CA ALA A 561 11.85 29.31 -6.02
C ALA A 561 12.48 28.66 -7.28
N ALA A 562 11.96 28.97 -8.47
CA ALA A 562 12.54 28.48 -9.72
C ALA A 562 13.96 29.02 -9.98
N ARG A 563 14.28 30.23 -9.50
CA ARG A 563 15.63 30.81 -9.58
C ARG A 563 16.61 30.13 -8.62
N GLU A 564 16.20 29.84 -7.40
CA GLU A 564 17.03 29.11 -6.41
C GLU A 564 17.31 27.68 -6.88
N LEU A 565 16.30 26.99 -7.43
CA LEU A 565 16.40 25.57 -7.82
C LEU A 565 17.21 25.36 -9.11
N LEU A 566 17.22 26.33 -10.02
CA LEU A 566 17.97 26.27 -11.29
C LEU A 566 19.31 27.02 -11.26
N GLY A 567 19.51 27.91 -10.27
CA GLY A 567 20.65 28.81 -10.17
C GLY A 567 20.61 29.97 -11.18
N ASP A 568 21.29 31.07 -10.84
CA ASP A 568 21.26 32.34 -11.58
C ASP A 568 21.56 32.19 -13.08
N GLN A 569 22.50 31.33 -13.46
CA GLN A 569 22.94 31.19 -14.84
C GLN A 569 21.85 30.58 -15.73
N ALA A 570 21.22 29.47 -15.33
CA ALA A 570 20.13 28.86 -16.08
C ALA A 570 18.85 29.73 -15.99
N TRP A 571 18.57 30.29 -14.82
CA TRP A 571 17.46 31.22 -14.62
C TRP A 571 17.52 32.41 -15.59
N SER A 572 18.68 33.04 -15.77
CA SER A 572 18.86 34.18 -16.68
C SER A 572 18.50 33.89 -18.14
N GLN A 573 18.59 32.62 -18.56
CA GLN A 573 18.23 32.18 -19.91
C GLN A 573 16.72 31.96 -20.04
N ILE A 574 16.08 31.35 -19.04
CA ILE A 574 14.65 31.00 -19.11
C ILE A 574 13.70 32.09 -18.60
N GLN A 575 14.15 33.05 -17.77
CA GLN A 575 13.28 33.98 -17.03
C GLN A 575 12.27 34.70 -17.93
N ARG A 576 12.64 35.09 -19.15
CA ARG A 576 11.73 35.78 -20.09
C ARG A 576 10.65 34.85 -20.67
N SER A 577 10.98 33.59 -20.93
CA SER A 577 10.01 32.57 -21.32
C SER A 577 9.09 32.20 -20.15
N TRP A 578 9.64 32.15 -18.93
CA TRP A 578 8.89 31.92 -17.70
C TRP A 578 7.89 33.05 -17.39
N SER A 579 8.31 34.32 -17.46
CA SER A 579 7.40 35.46 -17.33
C SER A 579 6.31 35.45 -18.40
N GLY A 580 6.67 35.20 -19.67
CA GLY A 580 5.69 35.08 -20.75
C GLY A 580 4.72 33.90 -20.57
N PHE A 581 5.15 32.81 -19.94
CA PHE A 581 4.28 31.68 -19.57
C PHE A 581 3.31 32.04 -18.44
N LEU A 582 3.76 32.78 -17.43
CA LEU A 582 2.87 33.26 -16.36
C LEU A 582 1.88 34.34 -16.87
N GLU A 583 2.28 35.17 -17.84
CA GLU A 583 1.40 36.16 -18.49
C GLU A 583 0.27 35.53 -19.32
N LEU A 584 0.44 34.30 -19.86
CA LEU A 584 -0.64 33.54 -20.50
C LEU A 584 -1.84 33.27 -19.57
N ARG A 585 -1.63 33.32 -18.25
CA ARG A 585 -2.70 33.12 -17.26
C ARG A 585 -3.67 34.30 -17.19
N GLU A 586 -3.28 35.48 -17.69
CA GLU A 586 -4.09 36.71 -17.59
C GLU A 586 -4.32 37.41 -18.93
N GLN A 587 -3.52 37.16 -19.99
CA GLN A 587 -3.71 37.76 -21.33
C GLN A 587 -3.43 36.78 -22.50
N ARG A 588 -3.84 37.17 -23.72
CA ARG A 588 -3.52 36.43 -24.95
C ARG A 588 -2.16 36.85 -25.47
N VAL A 589 -1.22 35.91 -25.52
CA VAL A 589 0.19 36.18 -25.84
C VAL A 589 0.68 35.28 -26.96
N ILE A 590 1.48 35.81 -27.89
CA ILE A 590 2.17 35.04 -28.92
C ILE A 590 3.65 34.91 -28.55
N LEU A 591 4.14 33.67 -28.44
CA LEU A 591 5.52 33.34 -28.12
C LEU A 591 6.34 33.18 -29.42
N MET A 592 7.24 34.12 -29.70
CA MET A 592 8.17 34.04 -30.85
C MET A 592 9.59 34.34 -30.40
N SER A 593 10.34 33.31 -29.97
CA SER A 593 11.72 33.48 -29.47
C SER A 593 12.57 34.35 -30.43
N PRO A 594 13.25 35.42 -29.95
CA PRO A 594 13.51 35.79 -28.55
C PRO A 594 12.56 36.86 -27.98
N ARG A 595 11.33 37.04 -28.52
CA ARG A 595 10.36 38.06 -28.09
C ARG A 595 8.98 37.48 -27.77
N VAL A 596 8.47 37.84 -26.60
CA VAL A 596 7.06 37.69 -26.23
C VAL A 596 6.29 38.86 -26.84
N LEU A 597 5.18 38.59 -27.54
CA LEU A 597 4.30 39.62 -28.11
C LEU A 597 2.91 39.55 -27.47
N ILE A 598 2.60 40.55 -26.66
CA ILE A 598 1.27 40.75 -26.06
C ILE A 598 0.32 41.23 -27.16
N VAL A 599 -0.78 40.50 -27.37
CA VAL A 599 -1.84 40.90 -28.32
C VAL A 599 -2.94 41.63 -27.54
N LYS A 600 -3.09 42.91 -27.83
CA LYS A 600 -4.19 43.76 -27.34
C LYS A 600 -5.40 43.69 -28.27
#